data_AF-A0A4U2PUR0-F1
#
_entry.id   AF-A0A4U2PUR0-F1
#
_cell.length_a   1.000
_cell.length_b   1.000
_cell.length_c   1.000
_cell.angle_alpha   90.00
_cell.angle_beta   90.00
_cell.angle_gamma   90.00
#
_symmetry.space_group_name_H-M   'P 1'
#
loop_
_entity.id
_entity.type
_entity.pdbx_description
1 polymer ?
#
loop_
_entity_poly.entity_id
_entity_poly.type
_entity_poly.pdbx_seq_one_letter_code
_entity_poly.pdbx_strand_id
1 'polypeptide(L)'
;MLNKLIRDCDKQIEPALYLQEHGTSNYVEKYRKQPNRIVYDRPVNNEVGYDKAINDLMFFKEIYDKQFFEQVVSEENGYMNYIKMKLQQDTYTILDDTYEKADITDYLDTIVGKRLYKEEQAELIKKVDLRDGRGRQQKDVEQFNIYFQKNSLPYNINNDSKMNKDRRRRLDNGDANPNYNKRYWILAKHIVFD
;
A
#
# COMPACT_ATOMS: atom_id res chain seq x y z
N MET A 1 -16.33 0.92 0.85
CA MET A 1 -16.37 1.23 2.29
C MET A 1 -16.78 2.68 2.54
N LEU A 2 -16.11 3.67 1.92
CA LEU A 2 -16.44 5.10 2.02
C LEU A 2 -17.87 5.46 1.60
N ASN A 3 -18.39 4.88 0.51
CA ASN A 3 -19.80 5.09 0.11
C ASN A 3 -20.81 4.69 1.19
N LYS A 4 -20.47 3.74 2.06
CA LYS A 4 -21.32 3.40 3.21
C LYS A 4 -21.28 4.51 4.26
N LEU A 5 -20.09 5.04 4.55
CA LEU A 5 -19.90 6.13 5.51
C LEU A 5 -20.65 7.40 5.07
N ILE A 6 -20.59 7.76 3.79
CA ILE A 6 -21.36 8.89 3.22
C ILE A 6 -22.86 8.69 3.50
N ARG A 7 -23.40 7.51 3.18
CA ARG A 7 -24.81 7.19 3.46
C ARG A 7 -25.16 7.21 4.95
N ASP A 8 -24.23 6.83 5.81
CA ASP A 8 -24.44 6.84 7.26
C ASP A 8 -24.45 8.28 7.80
N CYS A 9 -23.65 9.19 7.24
CA CYS A 9 -23.75 10.64 7.50
C CYS A 9 -25.09 11.19 7.01
N ASP A 10 -25.54 10.87 5.79
CA ASP A 10 -26.82 11.33 5.23
C ASP A 10 -28.01 10.97 6.13
N LYS A 11 -28.04 9.74 6.66
CA LYS A 11 -29.07 9.29 7.60
C LYS A 11 -29.15 10.14 8.88
N GLN A 12 -28.07 10.83 9.25
CA GLN A 12 -28.06 11.73 10.40
C GLN A 12 -28.36 13.18 9.99
N ILE A 13 -27.79 13.64 8.88
CA ILE A 13 -27.90 15.02 8.39
C ILE A 13 -29.31 15.33 7.88
N GLU A 14 -29.89 14.45 7.06
CA GLU A 14 -31.20 14.71 6.42
C GLU A 14 -32.33 14.94 7.43
N PRO A 15 -32.48 14.15 8.51
CA PRO A 15 -33.51 14.42 9.51
C PRO A 15 -33.28 15.75 10.24
N ALA A 16 -32.01 16.14 10.50
CA ALA A 16 -31.70 17.40 11.16
C ALA A 16 -32.07 18.61 10.26
N LEU A 17 -31.74 18.54 8.96
CA LEU A 17 -32.17 19.55 7.98
C LEU A 17 -33.70 19.63 7.89
N TYR A 18 -34.38 18.49 7.87
CA TYR A 18 -35.84 18.44 7.82
C TYR A 18 -36.49 19.08 9.05
N LEU A 19 -35.92 18.88 10.26
CA LEU A 19 -36.37 19.55 11.47
C LEU A 19 -36.22 21.08 11.35
N GLN A 20 -35.10 21.55 10.81
CA GLN A 20 -34.83 22.98 10.63
C GLN A 20 -35.81 23.64 9.64
N GLU A 21 -36.18 22.93 8.57
CA GLU A 21 -37.06 23.45 7.52
C GLU A 21 -38.56 23.37 7.88
N HIS A 22 -38.99 22.28 8.53
CA HIS A 22 -40.41 21.97 8.72
C HIS A 22 -40.87 21.97 10.18
N GLY A 23 -39.96 22.13 11.13
CA GLY A 23 -40.26 22.16 12.56
C GLY A 23 -40.58 20.80 13.18
N THR A 24 -40.78 20.82 14.50
CA THR A 24 -40.84 19.62 15.35
C THR A 24 -42.01 18.69 15.05
N SER A 25 -43.22 19.22 14.85
CA SER A 25 -44.40 18.39 14.61
C SER A 25 -44.23 17.49 13.37
N ASN A 26 -43.79 18.09 12.26
CA ASN A 26 -43.54 17.37 11.01
C ASN A 26 -42.37 16.38 11.13
N TYR A 27 -41.32 16.78 11.83
CA TYR A 27 -40.17 15.90 12.09
C TYR A 27 -40.58 14.64 12.85
N VAL A 28 -41.36 14.79 13.92
CA VAL A 28 -41.82 13.66 14.74
C VAL A 28 -42.70 12.74 13.93
N GLU A 29 -43.58 13.26 13.06
CA GLU A 29 -44.42 12.45 12.18
C GLU A 29 -43.58 11.60 11.21
N LYS A 30 -42.61 12.21 10.54
CA LYS A 30 -41.78 11.55 9.51
C LYS A 30 -40.73 10.60 10.09
N TYR A 31 -40.07 10.98 11.19
CA TYR A 31 -38.88 10.29 11.73
C TYR A 31 -39.14 9.60 13.08
N ARG A 32 -40.39 9.40 13.50
CA ARG A 32 -40.78 8.83 14.81
C ARG A 32 -39.97 7.60 15.26
N LYS A 33 -39.64 6.70 14.33
CA LYS A 33 -38.98 5.41 14.60
C LYS A 33 -37.49 5.40 14.26
N GLN A 34 -36.94 6.54 13.83
CA GLN A 34 -35.56 6.65 13.39
C GLN A 34 -34.75 7.39 14.45
N PRO A 35 -33.85 6.71 15.19
CA PRO A 35 -32.98 7.39 16.14
C PRO A 35 -32.00 8.29 15.38
N ASN A 36 -31.84 9.52 15.84
CA ASN A 36 -30.90 10.48 15.31
C ASN A 36 -30.01 10.99 16.44
N ARG A 37 -28.70 11.07 16.20
CA ARG A 37 -27.71 11.50 17.21
C ARG A 37 -27.53 13.02 17.25
N ILE A 38 -27.86 13.70 16.16
CA ILE A 38 -27.81 15.15 16.01
C ILE A 38 -29.03 15.79 16.69
N VAL A 39 -30.21 15.18 16.54
CA VAL A 39 -31.47 15.71 17.10
C VAL A 39 -31.73 15.13 18.49
N TYR A 40 -32.01 16.00 19.46
CA TYR A 40 -32.30 15.62 20.85
C TYR A 40 -33.50 16.36 21.43
N ASP A 41 -33.99 15.88 22.57
CA ASP A 41 -35.12 16.47 23.28
C ASP A 41 -34.66 17.63 24.17
N ARG A 42 -35.32 18.77 24.04
CA ARG A 42 -35.08 19.97 24.85
C ARG A 42 -36.37 20.35 25.59
N PRO A 43 -36.33 20.71 26.88
CA PRO A 43 -37.52 21.17 27.59
C PRO A 43 -38.07 22.46 26.99
N VAL A 44 -39.39 22.55 26.87
CA VAL A 44 -40.08 23.79 26.48
C VAL A 44 -40.22 24.67 27.72
N ASN A 45 -39.84 25.94 27.63
CA ASN A 45 -39.98 26.86 28.74
C ASN A 45 -41.47 27.10 29.04
N ASN A 46 -41.86 26.90 30.31
CA ASN A 46 -43.21 27.18 30.84
C ASN A 46 -44.37 26.31 30.31
N GLU A 47 -44.08 25.17 29.68
CA GLU A 47 -45.11 24.22 29.23
C GLU A 47 -44.76 22.77 29.59
N VAL A 48 -45.78 21.92 29.75
CA VAL A 48 -45.60 20.47 29.94
C VAL A 48 -45.29 19.85 28.57
N GLY A 49 -44.02 19.56 28.30
CA GLY A 49 -43.61 18.92 27.05
C GLY A 49 -42.12 19.03 26.75
N TYR A 50 -41.74 18.49 25.60
CA TYR A 50 -40.38 18.56 25.06
C TYR A 50 -40.46 18.99 23.60
N ASP A 51 -39.50 19.81 23.18
CA ASP A 51 -39.25 20.18 21.79
C ASP A 51 -38.03 19.41 21.25
N LYS A 52 -37.82 19.44 19.94
CA LYS A 52 -36.62 18.88 19.29
C LYS A 52 -35.62 19.99 19.02
N ALA A 53 -34.37 19.77 19.40
CA ALA A 53 -33.26 20.68 19.13
C ALA A 53 -32.16 19.95 18.36
N ILE A 54 -31.40 20.73 17.59
CA ILE A 54 -30.23 20.26 16.84
C ILE A 54 -28.99 20.48 17.71
N ASN A 55 -28.15 19.46 17.82
CA ASN A 55 -26.81 19.60 18.35
C ASN A 55 -25.90 20.12 17.24
N ASP A 56 -25.69 21.44 17.23
CA ASP A 56 -24.94 22.12 16.19
C ASP A 56 -23.53 21.52 16.00
N LEU A 57 -22.81 21.22 17.09
CA LEU A 57 -21.47 20.64 17.00
C LEU A 57 -21.47 19.28 16.30
N MET A 58 -22.44 18.42 16.62
CA MET A 58 -22.58 17.14 15.92
C MET A 58 -23.02 17.33 14.48
N PHE A 59 -23.92 18.28 14.21
CA PHE A 59 -24.36 18.59 12.85
C PHE A 59 -23.20 19.04 11.96
N PHE A 60 -22.39 20.00 12.44
CA PHE A 60 -21.19 20.46 11.74
C PHE A 60 -20.18 19.34 11.52
N LYS A 61 -19.94 18.51 12.53
CA LYS A 61 -19.04 17.35 12.41
C LYS A 61 -19.49 16.40 11.30
N GLU A 62 -20.76 16.00 11.28
CA GLU A 62 -21.25 15.04 10.28
C GLU A 62 -21.21 15.61 8.85
N ILE A 63 -21.49 16.91 8.68
CA ILE A 63 -21.33 17.58 7.38
C ILE A 63 -19.87 17.58 6.95
N TYR A 64 -18.95 17.94 7.86
CA TYR A 64 -17.52 17.96 7.57
C TYR A 64 -16.99 16.58 7.16
N ASP A 65 -17.35 15.54 7.92
CA ASP A 65 -16.94 14.17 7.64
C ASP A 65 -17.48 13.69 6.30
N LYS A 66 -18.75 13.99 5.99
CA LYS A 66 -19.34 13.68 4.68
C LYS A 66 -18.53 14.33 3.55
N GLN A 67 -18.26 15.62 3.63
CA GLN A 67 -17.48 16.36 2.62
C GLN A 67 -16.09 15.75 2.45
N PHE A 68 -15.42 15.40 3.55
CA PHE A 68 -14.13 14.72 3.51
C PHE A 68 -14.22 13.37 2.77
N PHE A 69 -15.21 12.53 3.11
CA PHE A 69 -15.37 11.23 2.45
C PHE A 69 -15.69 11.38 0.95
N GLU A 70 -16.55 12.34 0.58
CA GLU A 70 -16.86 12.64 -0.81
C GLU A 70 -15.63 13.06 -1.60
N GLN A 71 -14.80 13.95 -1.04
CA GLN A 71 -13.54 14.37 -1.65
C GLN A 71 -12.61 13.17 -1.89
N VAL A 72 -12.40 12.34 -0.86
CA VAL A 72 -11.51 11.17 -0.95
C VAL A 72 -11.98 10.15 -1.97
N VAL A 73 -13.30 9.98 -2.16
CA VAL A 73 -13.87 9.05 -3.14
C VAL A 73 -13.79 9.60 -4.57
N SER A 74 -13.90 10.92 -4.74
CA SER A 74 -13.96 11.55 -6.07
C SER A 74 -12.63 11.53 -6.82
N GLU A 75 -11.51 11.40 -6.11
CA GLU A 75 -10.17 11.45 -6.67
C GLU A 75 -9.46 10.09 -6.63
N GLU A 76 -8.74 9.76 -7.70
CA GLU A 76 -7.77 8.66 -7.66
C GLU A 76 -6.67 9.00 -6.64
N ASN A 77 -6.40 8.09 -5.71
CA ASN A 77 -5.51 8.32 -4.55
C ASN A 77 -5.95 9.47 -3.62
N GLY A 78 -7.26 9.79 -3.54
CA GLY A 78 -7.78 10.94 -2.80
C GLY A 78 -7.32 11.06 -1.34
N TYR A 79 -7.16 9.95 -0.61
CA TYR A 79 -6.63 10.00 0.77
C TYR A 79 -5.17 10.45 0.81
N MET A 80 -4.34 9.97 -0.12
CA MET A 80 -2.94 10.40 -0.21
C MET A 80 -2.85 11.88 -0.60
N ASN A 81 -3.68 12.34 -1.54
CA ASN A 81 -3.73 13.76 -1.90
C ASN A 81 -4.14 14.63 -0.71
N TYR A 82 -5.13 14.18 0.07
CA TYR A 82 -5.55 14.86 1.30
C TYR A 82 -4.39 14.99 2.29
N ILE A 83 -3.65 13.90 2.55
CA ILE A 83 -2.50 13.92 3.46
C ILE A 83 -1.39 14.85 2.95
N LYS A 84 -1.04 14.79 1.66
CA LYS A 84 -0.06 15.70 1.03
C LYS A 84 -0.42 17.16 1.25
N MET A 85 -1.68 17.52 0.97
CA MET A 85 -2.19 18.87 1.15
C MET A 85 -2.14 19.31 2.61
N LYS A 86 -2.53 18.44 3.54
CA LYS A 86 -2.54 18.76 4.98
C LYS A 86 -1.13 18.89 5.57
N LEU A 87 -0.18 18.09 5.10
CA LEU A 87 1.21 18.14 5.53
C LEU A 87 2.04 19.17 4.76
N GLN A 88 1.48 19.79 3.72
CA GLN A 88 2.19 20.72 2.83
C GLN A 88 3.45 20.06 2.23
N GLN A 89 3.31 18.79 1.84
CA GLN A 89 4.39 18.00 1.26
C GLN A 89 4.02 17.55 -0.15
N ASP A 90 4.78 18.01 -1.12
CA ASP A 90 4.61 17.65 -2.54
C ASP A 90 5.25 16.29 -2.87
N THR A 91 6.21 15.86 -2.03
CA THR A 91 6.95 14.61 -2.20
C THR A 91 6.72 13.69 -1.02
N TYR A 92 6.55 12.40 -1.31
CA TYR A 92 6.41 11.35 -0.31
C TYR A 92 7.07 10.09 -0.86
N THR A 93 7.57 9.27 0.05
CA THR A 93 8.12 7.95 -0.28
C THR A 93 7.29 6.91 0.44
N ILE A 94 6.91 5.86 -0.27
CA ILE A 94 6.22 4.73 0.33
C ILE A 94 7.29 3.89 1.05
N LEU A 95 7.17 3.76 2.37
CA LEU A 95 8.18 3.10 3.20
C LEU A 95 8.32 1.61 2.85
N ASP A 96 7.24 0.93 2.50
CA ASP A 96 7.28 -0.50 2.11
C ASP A 96 8.21 -0.73 0.90
N ASP A 97 8.11 0.12 -0.12
CA ASP A 97 8.98 0.05 -1.31
C ASP A 97 10.46 0.31 -1.00
N THR A 98 10.77 1.02 0.09
CA THR A 98 12.16 1.33 0.49
C THR A 98 12.77 0.25 1.37
N TYR A 99 12.00 -0.37 2.27
CA TYR A 99 12.48 -1.50 3.08
C TYR A 99 12.69 -2.76 2.24
N GLU A 100 11.77 -3.08 1.32
CA GLU A 100 11.94 -4.22 0.42
C GLU A 100 13.14 -4.04 -0.52
N LYS A 101 13.37 -2.81 -0.99
CA LYS A 101 14.56 -2.47 -1.78
C LYS A 101 15.85 -2.54 -0.97
N ALA A 102 15.85 -2.15 0.30
CA ALA A 102 17.02 -2.26 1.17
C ALA A 102 17.38 -3.73 1.46
N ASP A 103 16.39 -4.58 1.81
CA ASP A 103 16.64 -6.01 2.09
C ASP A 103 17.18 -6.75 0.86
N ILE A 104 16.64 -6.47 -0.33
CA ILE A 104 17.12 -7.10 -1.56
C ILE A 104 18.53 -6.62 -1.92
N THR A 105 18.85 -5.33 -1.76
CA THR A 105 20.20 -4.81 -2.04
C THR A 105 21.23 -5.40 -1.09
N ASP A 106 20.91 -5.48 0.20
CA ASP A 106 21.80 -6.05 1.21
C ASP A 106 22.09 -7.51 0.91
N TYR A 107 21.06 -8.29 0.58
CA TYR A 107 21.20 -9.68 0.16
C TYR A 107 22.07 -9.80 -1.11
N LEU A 108 21.79 -9.01 -2.15
CA LEU A 108 22.52 -9.04 -3.42
C LEU A 108 24.01 -8.72 -3.19
N ASP A 109 24.33 -7.75 -2.34
CA ASP A 109 25.70 -7.41 -1.98
C ASP A 109 26.44 -8.58 -1.32
N THR A 110 25.76 -9.40 -0.52
CA THR A 110 26.40 -10.59 0.08
C THR A 110 26.79 -11.66 -0.94
N ILE A 111 26.21 -11.66 -2.15
CA ILE A 111 26.42 -12.69 -3.17
C ILE A 111 27.19 -12.18 -4.40
N VAL A 112 27.57 -10.90 -4.45
CA VAL A 112 28.41 -10.34 -5.51
C VAL A 112 29.73 -11.14 -5.63
N GLY A 113 30.10 -11.51 -6.85
CA GLY A 113 31.33 -12.25 -7.16
C GLY A 113 31.33 -13.73 -6.75
N LYS A 114 30.31 -14.21 -6.02
CA LYS A 114 30.18 -15.63 -5.67
C LYS A 114 29.68 -16.43 -6.87
N ARG A 115 30.13 -17.69 -6.95
CA ARG A 115 29.58 -18.67 -7.90
C ARG A 115 28.32 -19.27 -7.30
N LEU A 116 27.16 -18.92 -7.84
CA LEU A 116 25.88 -19.43 -7.39
C LEU A 116 25.56 -20.72 -8.15
N TYR A 117 25.57 -21.86 -7.48
CA TYR A 117 25.17 -23.14 -8.05
C TYR A 117 23.67 -23.34 -7.81
N LYS A 118 23.15 -24.56 -8.02
CA LYS A 118 21.71 -24.80 -8.12
C LYS A 118 20.93 -24.38 -6.86
N GLU A 119 21.51 -24.54 -5.68
CA GLU A 119 20.86 -24.23 -4.41
C GLU A 119 20.83 -22.72 -4.17
N GLU A 120 21.96 -22.04 -4.40
CA GLU A 120 22.08 -20.60 -4.25
C GLU A 120 21.29 -19.84 -5.33
N GLN A 121 21.18 -20.41 -6.55
CA GLN A 121 20.29 -19.90 -7.59
C GLN A 121 18.82 -19.95 -7.15
N ALA A 122 18.40 -21.05 -6.52
CA ALA A 122 17.04 -21.19 -6.02
C ALA A 122 16.76 -20.22 -4.87
N GLU A 123 17.74 -19.98 -4.00
CA GLU A 123 17.66 -18.99 -2.94
C GLU A 123 17.51 -17.57 -3.49
N LEU A 124 18.33 -17.20 -4.49
CA LEU A 124 18.21 -15.90 -5.17
C LEU A 124 16.83 -15.73 -5.82
N ILE A 125 16.34 -16.74 -6.55
CA ILE A 125 15.01 -16.72 -7.17
C ILE A 125 13.93 -16.47 -6.11
N LYS A 126 14.04 -17.13 -4.95
CA LYS A 126 13.10 -16.97 -3.84
C LYS A 126 13.19 -15.59 -3.19
N LYS A 127 14.39 -15.03 -3.06
CA LYS A 127 14.63 -13.72 -2.45
C LYS A 127 14.15 -12.57 -3.33
N VAL A 128 14.34 -12.64 -4.64
CA VAL A 128 13.83 -11.63 -5.57
C VAL A 128 12.32 -11.78 -5.78
N ASP A 129 11.80 -13.02 -5.70
CA ASP A 129 10.39 -13.41 -5.92
C ASP A 129 9.70 -12.73 -7.11
N LEU A 130 10.44 -12.55 -8.22
CA LEU A 130 9.91 -11.93 -9.43
C LEU A 130 8.77 -12.77 -10.01
N ARG A 131 7.59 -12.18 -10.24
CA ARG A 131 6.41 -12.88 -10.80
C ARG A 131 5.94 -12.24 -12.10
N ASP A 132 5.38 -13.06 -13.00
CA ASP A 132 4.67 -12.53 -14.17
C ASP A 132 3.24 -12.06 -13.81
N GLY A 133 2.54 -11.46 -14.76
CA GLY A 133 1.15 -11.03 -14.60
C GLY A 133 0.15 -12.17 -14.36
N ARG A 134 0.59 -13.44 -14.39
CA ARG A 134 -0.21 -14.62 -14.02
C ARG A 134 0.22 -15.20 -12.66
N GLY A 135 1.09 -14.52 -11.92
CA GLY A 135 1.58 -14.93 -10.60
C GLY A 135 2.67 -16.01 -10.62
N ARG A 136 3.18 -16.41 -11.79
CA ARG A 136 4.22 -17.43 -11.92
C ARG A 136 5.59 -16.85 -11.64
N GLN A 137 6.34 -17.51 -10.75
CA GLN A 137 7.70 -17.10 -10.39
C GLN A 137 8.64 -17.24 -11.59
N GLN A 138 9.29 -16.14 -11.94
CA GLN A 138 10.31 -16.07 -12.98
C GLN A 138 11.62 -16.65 -12.46
N LYS A 139 12.28 -17.44 -13.31
CA LYS A 139 13.53 -18.14 -12.96
C LYS A 139 14.65 -17.81 -13.94
N ASP A 140 14.37 -16.97 -14.92
CA ASP A 140 15.26 -16.66 -16.00
C ASP A 140 16.11 -15.42 -15.69
N VAL A 141 17.38 -15.49 -16.07
CA VAL A 141 18.38 -14.47 -15.79
C VAL A 141 18.12 -13.19 -16.56
N GLU A 142 17.59 -13.27 -17.78
CA GLU A 142 17.25 -12.08 -18.56
C GLU A 142 16.14 -11.29 -17.86
N GLN A 143 15.14 -12.00 -17.31
CA GLN A 143 14.07 -11.36 -16.52
C GLN A 143 14.59 -10.69 -15.26
N PHE A 144 15.53 -11.32 -14.54
CA PHE A 144 16.17 -10.69 -13.39
C PHE A 144 16.97 -9.44 -13.77
N ASN A 145 17.74 -9.50 -14.86
CA ASN A 145 18.51 -8.35 -15.35
C ASN A 145 17.60 -7.19 -15.78
N ILE A 146 16.48 -7.48 -16.46
CA ILE A 146 15.46 -6.47 -16.80
C ILE A 146 14.86 -5.87 -15.52
N TYR A 147 14.56 -6.70 -14.52
CA TYR A 147 14.02 -6.23 -13.24
C TYR A 147 15.01 -5.30 -12.53
N PHE A 148 16.30 -5.66 -12.45
CA PHE A 148 17.33 -4.81 -11.85
C PHE A 148 17.43 -3.47 -12.58
N GLN A 149 17.45 -3.50 -13.92
CA GLN A 149 17.50 -2.28 -14.73
C GLN A 149 16.28 -1.37 -14.50
N LYS A 150 15.05 -1.93 -14.53
CA LYS A 150 13.82 -1.16 -14.32
C LYS A 150 13.74 -0.55 -12.92
N ASN A 151 14.36 -1.19 -11.93
CA ASN A 151 14.40 -0.71 -10.55
C ASN A 151 15.64 0.12 -10.22
N SER A 152 16.47 0.47 -11.22
CA SER A 152 17.73 1.20 -11.03
C SER A 152 18.67 0.54 -10.02
N LEU A 153 18.65 -0.80 -9.95
CA LEU A 153 19.53 -1.59 -9.10
C LEU A 153 20.84 -1.87 -9.84
N PRO A 154 22.01 -1.63 -9.23
CA PRO A 154 23.29 -1.66 -9.92
C PRO A 154 23.85 -3.08 -10.10
N TYR A 155 23.02 -4.05 -10.47
CA TYR A 155 23.39 -5.47 -10.54
C TYR A 155 23.12 -6.10 -11.90
N ASN A 156 23.94 -7.09 -12.26
CA ASN A 156 23.73 -7.94 -13.42
C ASN A 156 24.17 -9.37 -13.13
N ILE A 157 23.37 -10.34 -13.56
CA ILE A 157 23.70 -11.76 -13.48
C ILE A 157 24.21 -12.22 -14.85
N ASN A 158 25.41 -12.80 -14.83
CA ASN A 158 25.97 -13.52 -15.97
C ASN A 158 25.67 -15.02 -15.82
N ASN A 159 25.09 -15.62 -16.85
CA ASN A 159 24.81 -17.06 -16.94
C ASN A 159 25.37 -17.71 -18.22
N ASP A 160 26.39 -17.11 -18.85
CA ASP A 160 26.94 -17.59 -20.11
C ASP A 160 27.32 -19.07 -20.02
N SER A 161 26.59 -19.89 -20.78
CA SER A 161 26.74 -21.34 -20.78
C SER A 161 28.13 -21.84 -21.21
N LYS A 162 28.92 -21.03 -21.94
CA LYS A 162 30.29 -21.36 -22.37
C LYS A 162 31.31 -21.03 -21.29
N MET A 163 31.13 -19.93 -20.57
CA MET A 163 32.07 -19.44 -19.56
C MET A 163 31.75 -19.94 -18.15
N ASN A 164 30.47 -20.06 -17.79
CA ASN A 164 30.03 -20.32 -16.42
C ASN A 164 29.81 -21.81 -16.15
N LYS A 165 30.88 -22.59 -16.39
CA LYS A 165 30.96 -24.01 -16.03
C LYS A 165 32.20 -24.21 -15.18
N ASP A 166 32.05 -24.78 -13.99
CA ASP A 166 33.20 -24.96 -13.09
C ASP A 166 34.10 -26.10 -13.58
N ARG A 167 35.27 -25.75 -14.11
CA ARG A 167 36.24 -26.74 -14.64
C ARG A 167 37.25 -27.19 -13.58
N ARG A 168 37.19 -26.68 -12.36
CA ARG A 168 38.12 -27.05 -11.28
C ARG A 168 37.82 -28.47 -10.83
N ARG A 169 38.79 -29.38 -10.91
CA ARG A 169 38.67 -30.75 -10.42
C ARG A 169 38.79 -30.85 -8.89
N ARG A 170 39.54 -29.92 -8.30
CA ARG A 170 39.78 -29.82 -6.86
C ARG A 170 39.44 -28.41 -6.37
N LEU A 171 39.05 -28.32 -5.10
CA LEU A 171 38.88 -27.07 -4.37
C LEU A 171 40.26 -26.54 -3.92
N ASP A 172 40.29 -25.32 -3.40
CA ASP A 172 41.52 -24.66 -2.97
C ASP A 172 42.18 -25.38 -1.78
N ASN A 173 41.40 -26.13 -1.00
CA ASN A 173 41.87 -27.00 0.09
C ASN A 173 42.37 -28.38 -0.38
N GLY A 174 42.32 -28.68 -1.69
CA GLY A 174 42.77 -29.94 -2.28
C GLY A 174 41.70 -31.03 -2.42
N ASP A 175 40.52 -30.85 -1.82
CA ASP A 175 39.41 -31.81 -1.90
C ASP A 175 38.80 -31.87 -3.30
N ALA A 176 38.09 -32.97 -3.60
CA ALA A 176 37.36 -33.11 -4.87
C ALA A 176 36.25 -32.05 -4.97
N ASN A 177 36.14 -31.38 -6.11
CA ASN A 177 35.11 -30.35 -6.31
C ASN A 177 33.74 -31.00 -6.58
N PRO A 178 32.76 -30.89 -5.66
CA PRO A 178 31.42 -31.45 -5.86
C PRO A 178 30.65 -30.76 -6.99
N ASN A 179 31.12 -29.58 -7.41
CA ASN A 179 30.53 -28.76 -8.45
C ASN A 179 31.29 -28.82 -9.78
N TYR A 180 32.22 -29.78 -9.93
CA TYR A 180 32.91 -30.00 -11.20
C TYR A 180 31.91 -30.20 -12.35
N ASN A 181 32.14 -29.48 -13.44
CA ASN A 181 31.29 -29.42 -14.63
C ASN A 181 29.86 -28.90 -14.40
N LYS A 182 29.50 -28.43 -13.19
CA LYS A 182 28.21 -27.78 -12.97
C LYS A 182 28.23 -26.34 -13.49
N ARG A 183 27.05 -25.85 -13.87
CA ARG A 183 26.84 -24.46 -14.24
C ARG A 183 26.61 -23.61 -12.99
N TYR A 184 27.04 -22.36 -13.06
CA TYR A 184 26.82 -21.39 -12.01
C TYR A 184 26.38 -20.04 -12.59
N TRP A 185 25.84 -19.19 -11.75
CA TRP A 185 25.62 -17.76 -12.05
C TRP A 185 26.67 -16.94 -11.31
N ILE A 186 27.03 -15.78 -11.87
CA ILE A 186 27.83 -14.78 -11.16
C ILE A 186 27.06 -13.47 -11.19
N LEU A 187 26.84 -12.91 -10.01
CA LEU A 187 26.32 -11.56 -9.85
C LEU A 187 27.49 -10.57 -9.87
N ALA A 188 27.38 -9.53 -10.70
CA ALA A 188 28.30 -8.40 -10.72
C ALA A 188 27.55 -7.13 -10.31
N LYS A 189 28.21 -6.27 -9.52
CA LYS A 189 27.75 -4.93 -9.19
C LYS A 189 28.50 -3.92 -10.06
N HIS A 190 27.80 -3.05 -10.76
CA HIS A 190 28.43 -1.97 -11.52
C HIS A 190 28.47 -0.68 -10.70
N ILE A 191 29.53 0.10 -10.90
CA ILE A 191 29.64 1.43 -10.30
C ILE A 191 28.78 2.37 -11.16
N VAL A 192 27.72 2.91 -10.56
CA VAL A 192 26.95 3.99 -11.17
C VAL A 192 27.74 5.27 -10.92
N PHE A 193 28.24 5.88 -11.99
CA PHE A 193 28.78 7.23 -11.92
C PHE A 193 27.60 8.19 -12.09
N ASP A 194 27.32 8.97 -11.05
CA ASP A 194 26.39 10.10 -11.10
C ASP A 194 26.94 11.25 -11.96
#